data_AF-A0A3S4SS93-F1
#
_entry.id   AF-A0A3S4SS93-F1
#
_cell.length_a   1.000
_cell.length_b   1.000
_cell.length_c   1.000
_cell.angle_alpha   90.00
_cell.angle_beta   90.00
_cell.angle_gamma   90.00
#
_symmetry.space_group_name_H-M   'P 1'
#
loop_
_entity.id
_entity.type
_entity.pdbx_description
1 polymer ?
#
loop_
_entity_poly.entity_id
_entity_poly.type
_entity_poly.pdbx_seq_one_letter_code
_entity_poly.pdbx_strand_id
1 'polypeptide(L)' 'MLWLTGCGSRTGQQIVKDVKIVKVQVPKELLELKTLPKPYVNSEIEILNAYSMLFYHYKQCVIQMGKIRKLSE' A
#
# COMPACT_ATOMS: atom_id res chain seq x y z
N MET A 1 36.44 -51.28 -21.90
CA MET A 1 36.79 -49.86 -21.66
C MET A 1 35.60 -49.03 -22.09
N LEU A 2 34.72 -48.54 -21.19
CA LEU A 2 34.82 -47.22 -20.50
C LEU A 2 35.42 -46.15 -21.44
N TRP A 3 34.85 -44.97 -21.65
CA TRP A 3 34.71 -43.90 -20.66
C TRP A 3 33.67 -42.84 -21.11
N LEU A 4 32.87 -42.39 -20.13
CA LEU A 4 32.28 -41.05 -19.95
C LEU A 4 31.02 -40.61 -20.72
N THR A 5 29.90 -40.93 -20.06
CA THR A 5 28.78 -40.03 -19.80
C THR A 5 29.17 -38.55 -19.70
N GLY A 6 28.76 -37.76 -20.69
CA GLY A 6 28.62 -36.32 -20.59
C GLY A 6 27.16 -35.96 -20.32
N CYS A 7 26.73 -36.05 -19.05
CA CYS A 7 25.52 -35.39 -18.59
C CYS A 7 25.68 -33.89 -18.82
N GLY A 8 25.14 -33.39 -19.94
CA GLY A 8 24.93 -31.96 -20.16
C GLY A 8 23.87 -31.46 -19.20
N SER A 9 24.30 -31.16 -17.98
CA SER A 9 23.50 -30.53 -16.94
C SER A 9 22.88 -29.24 -17.46
N ARG A 10 21.55 -29.29 -17.65
CA ARG A 10 20.59 -28.24 -17.31
C ARG A 10 20.98 -26.83 -17.76
N THR A 11 20.90 -26.56 -19.05
CA THR A 11 20.81 -25.19 -19.55
C THR A 11 19.56 -25.07 -20.40
N GLY A 12 18.67 -24.13 -20.03
CA GLY A 12 17.69 -23.60 -20.98
C GLY A 12 16.21 -23.70 -20.65
N GLN A 13 15.80 -24.12 -19.45
CA GLN A 13 14.44 -23.85 -18.99
C GLN A 13 14.48 -23.06 -17.70
N GLN A 14 14.84 -21.79 -17.86
CA GLN A 14 14.37 -20.76 -16.95
C GLN A 14 12.85 -20.69 -17.18
N ILE A 15 12.10 -21.51 -16.43
CA ILE A 15 10.65 -21.41 -16.34
C ILE A 15 10.40 -20.12 -15.55
N VAL A 16 10.54 -18.98 -16.21
CA VAL A 16 9.95 -17.73 -15.74
C VAL A 16 8.46 -17.94 -15.89
N LYS A 17 7.84 -18.51 -14.84
CA LYS A 17 6.39 -18.61 -14.73
C LYS A 17 5.85 -17.20 -14.96
N ASP A 18 4.98 -17.04 -15.95
CA ASP A 18 4.33 -15.79 -16.34
C ASP A 18 4.17 -14.84 -15.15
N VAL A 19 5.00 -13.78 -15.10
CA VAL A 19 4.82 -12.72 -14.13
C VAL A 19 3.65 -11.89 -14.63
N LYS A 20 2.43 -12.31 -14.29
CA LYS A 20 1.23 -11.50 -14.51
C LYS A 20 1.31 -10.30 -13.58
N ILE A 21 1.64 -9.14 -14.14
CA ILE A 21 1.54 -7.86 -13.43
C ILE A 21 0.05 -7.59 -13.22
N VAL A 22 -0.47 -7.93 -12.04
CA VAL A 22 -1.83 -7.55 -11.63
C VAL A 22 -1.76 -6.09 -11.21
N LYS A 23 -2.09 -5.19 -12.14
CA LYS A 23 -2.31 -3.77 -11.81
C LYS A 23 -3.61 -3.65 -11.03
N VAL A 24 -3.52 -3.65 -9.70
CA VAL A 24 -4.65 -3.35 -8.84
C VAL A 24 -4.94 -1.86 -8.98
N GLN A 25 -6.10 -1.52 -9.55
CA GLN A 25 -6.54 -0.14 -9.66
C GLN A 25 -7.06 0.31 -8.30
N VAL A 26 -6.29 1.16 -7.61
CA VAL A 26 -6.72 1.73 -6.33
C VAL A 26 -7.79 2.81 -6.60
N PRO A 27 -8.98 2.72 -5.97
CA PRO A 27 -10.00 3.75 -6.06
C PRO A 27 -9.44 5.13 -5.67
N LYS A 28 -9.74 6.16 -6.46
CA LYS A 28 -9.18 7.52 -6.26
C LYS A 28 -9.57 8.09 -4.90
N GLU A 29 -10.76 7.76 -4.42
CA GLU A 29 -11.32 8.22 -3.15
C GLU A 29 -10.52 7.72 -1.94
N LEU A 30 -9.77 6.62 -2.09
CA LEU A 30 -8.87 6.11 -1.05
C LEU A 30 -7.51 6.80 -1.03
N LEU A 31 -7.16 7.49 -2.12
CA LEU A 31 -5.89 8.22 -2.27
C LEU A 31 -6.06 9.72 -1.99
N GLU A 32 -7.29 10.21 -1.91
CA GLU A 32 -7.61 11.60 -1.62
C GLU A 32 -7.40 11.94 -0.14
N LEU A 33 -6.30 12.63 0.14
CA LEU A 33 -6.05 13.26 1.45
C LEU A 33 -6.59 14.69 1.42
N LYS A 34 -7.64 14.95 2.18
CA LYS A 34 -8.15 16.32 2.37
C LYS A 34 -7.17 17.12 3.20
N THR A 35 -6.75 18.26 2.69
CA THR A 35 -5.95 19.23 3.45
C THR A 35 -6.81 19.79 4.57
N LEU A 36 -6.29 19.79 5.80
CA LEU A 36 -6.99 20.38 6.93
C LEU A 36 -6.64 21.87 7.03
N PRO A 37 -7.63 22.76 7.24
CA PRO A 37 -7.34 24.16 7.50
C PRO A 37 -6.57 24.27 8.82
N LYS A 38 -5.69 25.28 8.89
CA LYS A 38 -5.05 25.62 10.17
C LYS A 38 -6.14 26.02 11.16
N PRO A 39 -6.22 25.42 12.36
CA PRO A 39 -7.22 25.80 13.34
C PRO A 39 -6.96 27.23 13.84
N TYR A 40 -8.03 27.97 14.05
CA TYR A 40 -8.01 29.25 14.74
C TYR A 40 -8.50 29.02 16.17
N VAL A 41 -7.76 29.54 17.14
CA VAL A 41 -7.94 29.20 18.55
C VAL A 41 -7.84 30.46 19.40
N ASN A 42 -8.94 30.81 20.05
CA ASN A 42 -9.06 31.90 21.02
C ASN A 42 -9.47 31.42 22.41
N SER A 43 -9.79 30.13 22.55
CA SER A 43 -10.29 29.52 23.79
C SER A 43 -9.83 28.07 23.94
N GLU A 44 -9.83 27.57 25.17
CA GLU A 44 -9.44 26.19 25.46
C GLU A 44 -10.36 25.14 24.80
N ILE A 45 -11.65 25.45 24.67
CA ILE A 45 -12.59 24.57 23.96
C ILE A 45 -12.26 24.44 22.48
N GLU A 46 -11.76 25.50 21.85
CA GLU A 46 -11.31 25.45 20.45
C GLU A 46 -10.03 24.63 20.29
N ILE A 47 -9.15 24.61 21.30
CA ILE A 47 -8.00 23.69 21.33
C ILE A 47 -8.50 22.25 21.29
N LEU A 48 -9.41 21.89 22.20
CA LEU A 48 -9.96 20.53 22.28
C LEU A 48 -10.66 20.13 20.97
N ASN A 49 -11.40 21.05 20.36
CA ASN A 49 -12.07 20.81 19.08
C ASN A 49 -11.06 20.60 17.95
N ALA A 50 -9.98 21.39 17.90
CA ALA A 50 -8.93 21.24 16.90
C ALA A 50 -8.25 19.85 17.00
N TYR A 51 -7.92 19.41 18.21
CA TYR A 51 -7.35 18.07 18.43
C TYR A 51 -8.32 16.95 18.09
N SER A 52 -9.59 17.11 18.47
CA SER A 52 -10.65 16.14 18.16
C SER A 52 -10.83 15.98 16.64
N MET A 53 -10.82 17.09 15.91
CA MET A 53 -10.89 17.10 14.45
C MET A 53 -9.67 16.44 13.81
N LEU A 54 -8.46 16.79 14.26
CA LEU A 54 -7.23 16.17 13.78
C LEU A 54 -7.24 14.65 14.00
N PHE A 55 -7.65 14.21 15.19
CA PHE A 55 -7.75 12.80 15.52
C PHE A 55 -8.76 12.06 14.64
N TYR A 56 -9.93 12.66 14.41
CA TYR A 56 -10.94 12.10 13.51
C TYR A 56 -10.37 11.84 12.11
N HIS A 57 -9.73 12.84 11.50
CA HIS A 57 -9.15 12.71 10.16
C HIS A 57 -7.99 11.71 10.10
N TYR A 58 -7.14 11.69 11.13
CA TYR A 58 -6.11 10.67 11.26
C TYR A 58 -6.69 9.25 11.26
N LYS A 59 -7.75 9.00 12.03
CA LYS A 59 -8.41 7.68 12.07
C LYS A 59 -8.98 7.29 10.71
N GLN A 60 -9.54 8.24 9.96
CA GLN A 60 -10.01 7.98 8.59
C GLN A 60 -8.87 7.58 7.66
N CYS A 61 -7.71 8.24 7.73
CA CYS A 61 -6.52 7.84 6.96
C CYS A 61 -6.08 6.40 7.27
N VAL A 62 -6.01 6.03 8.56
CA VAL A 62 -5.65 4.66 8.97
C VAL A 62 -6.62 3.63 8.37
N ILE A 63 -7.92 3.95 8.36
CA ILE A 63 -8.94 3.08 7.75
C ILE A 63 -8.73 2.96 6.23
N GLN A 64 -8.49 4.07 5.54
CA GLN A 64 -8.24 4.07 4.09
C GLN A 64 -6.98 3.26 3.74
N MET A 65 -5.89 3.43 4.49
CA MET A 65 -4.67 2.62 4.32
C MET A 65 -4.96 1.13 4.50
N GLY A 66 -5.78 0.76 5.48
CA GLY A 66 -6.22 -0.62 5.69
C GLY A 66 -7.03 -1.17 4.50
N LYS A 67 -7.89 -0.35 3.88
CA LYS A 67 -8.64 -0.73 2.67
C LYS A 67 -7.71 -0.92 1.47
N ILE A 68 -6.73 -0.03 1.27
CA ILE A 68 -5.74 -0.15 0.19
C ILE A 68 -4.94 -1.45 0.33
N ARG A 69 -4.48 -1.78 1.54
CA ARG A 69 -3.75 -3.02 1.81
C ARG A 69 -4.56 -4.27 1.42
N LYS A 70 -5.86 -4.29 1.72
CA LYS A 70 -6.75 -5.39 1.34
C LYS A 70 -6.96 -5.54 -0.17
N LEU A 71 -6.71 -4.50 -0.97
CA LEU A 71 -6.79 -4.60 -2.43
C LEU A 71 -5.54 -5.27 -3.02
N SER A 72 -4.42 -5.27 -2.31
CA SER A 72 -3.16 -5.91 -2.72
C SER A 72 -2.99 -7.35 -2.22
N GLU A 73 -3.86 -7.80 -1.31
CA GLU A 73 -3.95 -9.18 -0.82
C GLU A 73 -4.89 -10.00 -1.72
#